data_AF-D4MSF2-F1
#
_entry.id   AF-D4MSF2-F1
#
_cell.length_a   1.000
_cell.length_b   1.000
_cell.length_c   1.000
_cell.angle_alpha   90.00
_cell.angle_beta   90.00
_cell.angle_gamma   90.00
#
_symmetry.space_group_name_H-M   'P 1'
#
loop_
_entity.id
_entity.type
_entity.pdbx_description
1 polymer ?
#
loop_
_entity_poly.entity_id
_entity_poly.type
_entity_poly.pdbx_seq_one_letter_code
_entity_poly.pdbx_strand_id
1 'polypeptide(L)' 'MKALGIAPQVTPIRGGTDGARLSYMGLPCPNLCTGGYNFHGKYEFIPVQSIDTMVEILKDIVIRFEKR' A
#
# COMPACT_ATOMS: atom_id res chain seq x y z
N MET A 1 -0.05 -10.12 -1.11
CA MET A 1 -0.77 -10.03 0.20
C MET A 1 -1.30 -11.38 0.68
N LYS A 2 -2.38 -11.96 0.11
CA LYS A 2 -2.90 -13.27 0.58
C LYS A 2 -1.87 -14.39 0.56
N ALA A 3 -1.02 -14.41 -0.48
CA ALA A 3 0.07 -15.37 -0.60
C ALA A 3 1.19 -15.21 0.45
N LEU A 4 1.24 -14.06 1.13
CA LEU A 4 2.14 -13.78 2.24
C LEU A 4 1.44 -14.00 3.60
N GLY A 5 0.26 -14.61 3.62
CA GLY A 5 -0.53 -14.82 4.84
C GLY A 5 -1.20 -13.56 5.39
N ILE A 6 -1.23 -12.47 4.62
CA ILE A 6 -1.78 -11.18 5.05
C ILE A 6 -3.21 -11.04 4.52
N ALA A 7 -4.15 -10.83 5.44
CA ALA A 7 -5.54 -10.51 5.11
C ALA A 7 -5.63 -9.06 4.60
N PRO A 8 -6.01 -8.82 3.31
CA PRO A 8 -6.12 -7.47 2.79
C PRO A 8 -7.35 -6.78 3.39
N GLN A 9 -7.16 -5.55 3.88
CA GLN A 9 -8.26 -4.69 4.29
C GLN A 9 -8.54 -3.68 3.18
N VAL A 10 -9.73 -3.75 2.61
CA VAL A 10 -10.17 -2.82 1.56
C VAL A 10 -11.08 -1.78 2.18
N THR A 11 -10.58 -0.56 2.31
CA THR A 11 -11.32 0.57 2.90
C THR A 11 -11.43 1.70 1.87
N PRO A 12 -12.64 2.21 1.59
CA PRO A 12 -12.80 3.37 0.70
C PRO A 12 -12.08 4.61 1.26
N ILE A 13 -11.30 5.28 0.41
CA ILE A 13 -10.73 6.59 0.74
C ILE A 13 -11.76 7.66 0.40
N ARG A 14 -12.22 8.41 1.40
CA ARG A 14 -13.21 9.49 1.25
C ARG A 14 -12.52 10.83 1.04
N GLY A 15 -11.97 11.04 -0.15
CA GLY A 15 -11.24 12.24 -0.53
C GLY A 15 -10.45 12.05 -1.81
N GLY A 16 -9.53 12.99 -2.10
CA GLY A 16 -8.58 12.86 -3.20
C GLY A 16 -7.28 12.22 -2.74
N THR A 17 -6.66 11.44 -3.63
CA THR A 17 -5.27 10.99 -3.53
C THR A 17 -4.60 11.18 -4.88
N ASP A 18 -3.27 11.23 -4.90
CA ASP A 18 -2.52 11.26 -6.16
C ASP A 18 -2.87 10.03 -7.02
N GLY A 19 -3.02 8.86 -6.40
CA GLY A 19 -3.45 7.63 -7.10
C GLY A 19 -4.85 7.76 -7.74
N ALA A 20 -5.80 8.41 -7.07
CA ALA A 20 -7.12 8.69 -7.66
C ALA A 20 -7.01 9.65 -8.84
N ARG A 21 -6.16 10.69 -8.74
CA ARG A 21 -5.91 11.63 -9.84
C ARG A 21 -5.21 10.97 -11.04
N LEU A 22 -4.19 10.16 -10.79
CA LEU A 22 -3.50 9.37 -11.82
C LEU A 22 -4.46 8.39 -12.51
N SER A 23 -5.32 7.74 -11.74
CA SER A 23 -6.35 6.84 -12.29
C SER A 23 -7.32 7.59 -13.21
N TYR A 24 -7.74 8.79 -12.81
CA TYR A 24 -8.55 9.67 -13.68
C TYR A 24 -7.81 10.07 -14.97
N MET A 25 -6.49 10.21 -14.93
CA MET A 25 -5.64 10.53 -16.08
C MET A 25 -5.29 9.31 -16.96
N GLY A 26 -5.84 8.13 -16.68
CA GLY A 26 -5.63 6.92 -17.47
C GLY A 26 -4.52 5.99 -16.96
N LEU A 27 -3.96 6.25 -15.77
CA LEU A 27 -3.00 5.36 -15.10
C LEU A 27 -3.62 4.75 -13.83
N PRO A 28 -4.22 3.54 -13.90
CA PRO A 28 -4.78 2.88 -12.73
C PRO A 28 -3.75 2.73 -11.62
N CYS A 29 -4.02 3.37 -10.47
CA CYS A 29 -3.04 3.51 -9.40
C CYS A 29 -3.69 3.20 -8.04
N PRO A 30 -3.72 1.92 -7.63
CA PRO A 30 -4.20 1.53 -6.30
C PRO A 30 -3.25 2.02 -5.21
N ASN A 31 -3.80 2.38 -4.05
CA ASN A 31 -3.01 2.76 -2.88
C ASN A 31 -2.76 1.55 -1.97
N LEU A 32 -1.53 1.38 -1.50
CA LEU A 32 -1.17 0.37 -0.50
C LEU A 32 -0.95 1.04 0.85
N CYS A 33 -1.15 0.31 1.94
CA CYS A 33 -0.72 0.79 3.26
C CYS A 33 0.80 0.92 3.30
N THR A 34 1.32 1.74 4.22
CA THR A 34 2.75 1.84 4.49
C THR A 34 3.14 1.11 5.78
N GLY A 35 2.16 0.79 6.63
CA GLY A 35 2.39 0.30 7.99
C GLY A 35 2.60 1.41 9.03
N GLY A 36 2.56 2.67 8.63
CA GLY A 36 2.68 3.82 9.54
C GLY A 36 1.38 4.17 10.27
N TYR A 37 1.53 4.91 11.36
CA TYR A 37 0.46 5.33 12.26
C TYR A 37 0.57 6.83 12.55
N ASN A 38 -0.57 7.45 12.86
CA ASN A 38 -0.69 8.84 13.33
C ASN A 38 -0.04 9.90 12.41
N PHE A 39 -0.16 9.72 11.09
CA PHE A 39 0.35 10.67 10.09
C PHE A 39 -0.07 12.12 10.40
N HIS A 40 0.83 13.06 10.16
CA HIS A 40 0.64 14.50 10.39
C HIS A 40 0.50 14.90 11.89
N GLY A 41 1.09 14.12 12.80
CA GLY A 41 1.07 14.40 14.24
C GLY A 41 2.42 14.22 14.92
N LYS A 42 2.58 14.79 16.12
CA LYS A 42 3.80 14.63 16.93
C LYS A 42 4.10 13.20 17.39
N TYR A 43 3.12 12.29 17.22
CA TYR A 43 3.21 10.88 17.55
C TYR A 43 3.22 10.00 16.28
N GLU A 44 3.58 10.57 15.14
CA GLU A 44 3.76 9.81 13.89
C GLU A 44 4.91 8.81 14.05
N PHE A 45 4.65 7.56 13.69
CA PHE A 45 5.66 6.51 13.74
C PHE A 45 5.35 5.38 12.77
N ILE A 46 6.34 4.54 12.52
CA ILE A 46 6.21 3.31 11.76
C ILE A 46 6.98 2.17 12.45
N PRO A 47 6.36 1.02 12.76
CA PRO A 47 7.09 -0.15 13.22
C PRO A 47 8.02 -0.69 12.13
N VAL A 48 9.26 -1.02 12.49
CA VAL A 48 10.25 -1.57 11.55
C VAL A 48 9.73 -2.84 10.87
N GLN A 49 9.07 -3.71 11.64
CA GLN A 49 8.48 -4.96 11.12
C GLN A 49 7.39 -4.71 10.08
N SER A 50 6.70 -3.57 10.17
CA SER A 50 5.71 -3.17 9.16
C SER A 50 6.40 -2.74 7.86
N ILE A 51 7.54 -2.06 7.94
CA ILE A 51 8.37 -1.76 6.76
C ILE A 51 8.83 -3.04 6.09
N ASP A 52 9.39 -3.99 6.85
CA ASP A 52 9.86 -5.28 6.32
C ASP A 52 8.73 -6.03 5.59
N THR A 53 7.54 -6.03 6.18
CA THR A 53 6.35 -6.63 5.58
C THR A 53 5.96 -5.94 4.26
N MET A 54 6.04 -4.61 4.21
CA MET A 54 5.74 -3.85 2.99
C MET A 54 6.75 -4.11 1.88
N VAL A 55 8.03 -4.30 2.20
CA VAL A 55 9.06 -4.70 1.23
C VAL A 55 8.71 -6.05 0.59
N GLU A 56 8.31 -7.05 1.39
CA GLU A 56 7.89 -8.35 0.85
C GLU A 56 6.62 -8.26 -0.01
N ILE A 57 5.66 -7.41 0.37
CA ILE A 57 4.48 -7.14 -0.47
C ILE A 57 4.89 -6.57 -1.83
N LEU A 58 5.78 -5.58 -1.87
CA LEU A 58 6.23 -4.97 -3.12
C LEU A 58 6.98 -5.97 -4.00
N LYS A 59 7.88 -6.78 -3.41
CA LYS A 59 8.59 -7.85 -4.12
C LYS A 59 7.63 -8.87 -4.72
N ASP A 60 6.63 -9.33 -3.95
CA ASP A 60 5.62 -10.28 -4.41
C ASP A 60 4.79 -9.70 -5.58
N ILE A 61 4.47 -8.40 -5.57
CA ILE A 61 3.78 -7.74 -6.69
C ILE A 61 4.62 -7.80 -7.96
N VAL A 62 5.90 -7.42 -7.89
CA VAL A 62 6.80 -7.41 -9.07
C VAL A 62 7.01 -8.83 -9.60
N ILE A 63 7.31 -9.79 -8.72
CA ILE A 63 7.51 -11.20 -9.11
C ILE A 63 6.26 -11.78 -9.77
N ARG A 64 5.08 -11.48 -9.25
CA ARG A 64 3.82 -11.95 -9.85
C ARG A 64 3.50 -11.27 -11.18
N PHE A 65 3.91 -10.01 -11.34
CA PHE A 65 3.73 -9.30 -12.60
C PHE A 65 4.63 -9.88 -13.69
N GLU A 66 5.87 -10.25 -13.36
CA GLU A 66 6.78 -10.91 -14.30
C GLU A 66 6.29 -12.30 -14.71
N LYS A 67 5.71 -13.07 -13.78
CA LYS A 67 5.17 -14.41 -14.04
C LYS A 67 3.81 -14.44 -14.77
N ARG A 68 3.25 -13.28 -15.10
CA ARG A 68 1.98 -13.17 -15.84
C ARG A 68 2.22 -13.18 -17.34
#